data_AF-A0A2V8DRG1-F1
#
_entry.id   AF-A0A2V8DRG1-F1
#
_cell.length_a   1.000
_cell.length_b   1.000
_cell.length_c   1.000
_cell.angle_alpha   90.00
_cell.angle_beta   90.00
_cell.angle_gamma   90.00
#
_symmetry.space_group_name_H-M   'P 1'
#
loop_
_entity.id
_entity.type
_entity.pdbx_description
1 polymer ?
#
loop_
_entity_poly.entity_id
_entity_poly.type
_entity_poly.pdbx_seq_one_letter_code
_entity_poly.pdbx_strand_id
1 'polypeptide(L)' 'MDGSPRETGGREMRIKAAWHMSHRMPDRASLDRGVKWHLLHAKVCGCRAVPRTVVKELQRRGMKVPSRG' A
#
# COMPACT_ATOMS: atom_id res chain seq x y z
N MET A 1 -0.53 35.45 -25.00
CA MET A 1 -1.05 34.11 -25.35
C MET A 1 -0.56 33.17 -24.28
N ASP A 2 -1.48 32.81 -23.39
CA ASP A 2 -1.31 31.86 -22.29
C ASP A 2 -1.23 30.43 -22.84
N GLY A 3 -0.40 29.59 -22.21
CA GLY A 3 -0.52 28.14 -22.32
C GLY A 3 0.69 27.40 -22.91
N SER A 4 1.58 26.91 -22.04
CA SER A 4 2.23 25.60 -22.21
C SER A 4 3.03 25.17 -20.97
N PRO A 5 3.19 23.86 -20.76
CA PRO A 5 2.60 23.20 -19.60
C PRO A 5 3.61 22.87 -18.51
N ARG A 6 3.12 22.82 -17.27
CA ARG A 6 3.86 22.40 -16.08
C ARG A 6 4.46 21.01 -16.29
N GLU A 7 5.78 20.94 -16.23
CA GLU A 7 6.55 19.71 -16.45
C GLU A 7 6.36 18.72 -15.30
N THR A 8 5.52 17.74 -15.58
CA THR A 8 5.54 16.33 -15.19
C THR A 8 6.45 15.92 -14.02
N GLY A 9 5.99 16.15 -12.79
CA GLY A 9 6.35 15.26 -11.69
C GLY A 9 5.82 13.85 -11.97
N GLY A 10 6.66 12.80 -11.91
CA GLY A 10 6.12 11.43 -11.97
C GLY A 10 7.03 10.33 -12.51
N ARG A 11 8.30 10.25 -12.08
CA ARG A 11 9.07 9.00 -12.23
C ARG A 11 8.98 8.09 -10.99
N GLU A 12 8.55 8.61 -9.85
CA GLU A 12 8.39 7.86 -8.58
C GLU A 12 7.02 7.15 -8.42
N MET A 13 6.03 7.49 -9.26
CA MET A 13 4.68 6.90 -9.19
C MET A 13 4.55 5.56 -9.95
N ARG A 14 5.47 5.24 -10.88
CA ARG A 14 5.32 4.05 -11.75
C ARG A 14 5.55 2.72 -11.02
N ILE A 15 6.53 2.65 -10.10
CA ILE A 15 6.75 1.41 -9.32
C ILE A 15 5.54 1.13 -8.41
N LYS A 16 4.95 2.19 -7.82
CA LYS A 16 3.77 2.08 -6.96
C LYS A 16 2.54 1.59 -7.74
N ALA A 17 2.29 2.16 -8.92
CA ALA A 17 1.11 1.84 -9.72
C ALA A 17 1.09 0.38 -10.18
N ALA A 18 2.20 -0.16 -10.69
CA ALA A 18 2.25 -1.53 -11.21
C ALA A 18 1.86 -2.57 -10.15
N TRP A 19 2.38 -2.44 -8.92
CA TRP A 19 2.02 -3.35 -7.83
C TRP A 19 0.55 -3.21 -7.44
N HIS A 20 0.00 -1.99 -7.37
CA HIS A 20 -1.43 -1.81 -7.08
C HIS A 20 -2.36 -2.38 -8.17
N MET A 21 -1.95 -2.34 -9.44
CA MET A 21 -2.71 -2.94 -10.54
C MET A 21 -2.76 -4.47 -10.44
N SER A 22 -1.62 -5.11 -10.14
CA SER A 22 -1.54 -6.57 -9.99
C SER A 22 -2.06 -7.07 -8.65
N HIS A 23 -1.92 -6.27 -7.58
CA HIS A 23 -2.32 -6.60 -6.21
C HIS A 23 -3.38 -5.61 -5.72
N ARG A 24 -4.54 -5.59 -6.35
CA ARG A 24 -5.69 -4.83 -5.84
C ARG A 24 -6.27 -5.54 -4.61
N MET A 25 -6.52 -4.79 -3.53
CA MET A 25 -7.21 -5.33 -2.36
C MET A 25 -8.65 -5.71 -2.76
N PRO A 26 -9.08 -6.97 -2.56
CA PRO A 26 -10.47 -7.35 -2.78
C PRO A 26 -11.38 -6.69 -1.75
N ASP A 27 -12.55 -6.22 -2.19
CA ASP A 27 -13.54 -5.52 -1.35
C ASP A 27 -14.00 -6.36 -0.15
N ARG A 28 -14.05 -7.68 -0.31
CA ARG A 28 -14.40 -8.65 0.74
C ARG A 28 -13.22 -9.53 1.15
N ALA A 29 -12.03 -8.95 1.26
CA ALA A 29 -10.88 -9.69 1.76
C ALA A 29 -11.08 -10.06 3.24
N SER A 30 -10.92 -11.34 3.60
CA SER A 30 -10.80 -11.75 5.00
C SER A 30 -9.60 -11.06 5.64
N LEU A 31 -9.65 -10.87 6.97
CA LEU A 31 -8.57 -10.23 7.73
C LEU A 31 -7.19 -10.84 7.46
N ASP A 32 -7.09 -12.16 7.29
CA ASP A 32 -5.82 -12.84 6.93
C ASP A 32 -5.25 -12.37 5.58
N ARG A 33 -6.11 -12.27 4.56
CA ARG A 33 -5.72 -11.81 3.23
C ARG A 33 -5.34 -10.33 3.27
N GLY A 34 -6.07 -9.52 4.03
CA GLY A 34 -5.74 -8.12 4.28
C GLY A 34 -4.38 -7.97 4.96
N VAL A 35 -4.10 -8.75 6.01
CA VAL A 35 -2.79 -8.77 6.69
C VAL A 35 -1.67 -9.09 5.70
N LYS A 36 -1.77 -10.20 4.97
CA LYS A 36 -0.75 -10.60 3.97
C LYS A 36 -0.54 -9.52 2.91
N TRP A 37 -1.62 -8.93 2.42
CA TRP A 37 -1.55 -7.83 1.45
C TRP A 37 -0.82 -6.62 2.01
N HIS A 38 -1.14 -6.19 3.23
CA HIS A 38 -0.49 -5.03 3.86
C HIS A 38 0.99 -5.29 4.19
N LEU A 39 1.35 -6.53 4.56
CA LEU A 39 2.76 -6.91 4.76
C LEU A 39 3.57 -6.80 3.47
N LEU A 40 3.02 -7.27 2.35
CA LEU A 40 3.67 -7.15 1.03
C LEU A 40 3.68 -5.70 0.54
N HIS A 41 2.57 -4.99 0.70
CA HIS A 41 2.44 -3.57 0.37
C HIS A 41 3.51 -2.75 1.07
N ALA A 42 3.70 -2.93 2.38
CA ALA A 42 4.70 -2.20 3.15
C ALA A 42 6.15 -2.50 2.70
N LYS A 43 6.41 -3.70 2.16
CA LYS A 43 7.72 -4.08 1.61
C LYS A 43 7.98 -3.48 0.22
N VAL A 44 6.98 -3.50 -0.66
CA VAL A 44 7.12 -3.11 -2.07
C VAL A 44 6.86 -1.63 -2.32
N CYS A 45 5.79 -1.09 -1.73
CA CYS A 45 5.29 0.25 -2.03
C CYS A 45 5.36 1.18 -0.81
N GLY A 46 4.76 0.75 0.32
CA GLY A 46 4.73 1.52 1.57
C GLY A 46 4.10 2.90 1.41
N CYS A 47 3.17 3.09 0.46
CA CYS A 47 2.57 4.42 0.21
C CYS A 47 1.53 4.82 1.26
N ARG A 48 1.12 3.88 2.11
CA ARG A 48 0.07 4.06 3.10
C ARG A 48 0.31 3.15 4.29
N ALA A 49 0.15 3.73 5.47
CA ALA A 49 0.19 3.03 6.74
C ALA A 49 -0.81 1.86 6.81
N VAL A 50 -0.44 0.85 7.58
CA VAL A 50 -1.27 -0.31 7.86
C VAL A 50 -2.49 0.12 8.70
N PRO A 51 -3.73 -0.20 8.30
CA PRO A 51 -4.92 0.22 9.03
C PRO A 51 -4.97 -0.44 10.42
N ARG A 52 -5.57 0.27 11.38
CA ARG A 52 -5.65 -0.16 12.80
C ARG A 52 -6.22 -1.56 12.99
N THR A 53 -7.19 -1.97 12.18
CA THR A 53 -7.78 -3.32 12.22
C THR A 53 -6.73 -4.41 11.93
N VAL A 54 -5.87 -4.17 10.95
CA VAL A 54 -4.79 -5.10 10.55
C VAL A 54 -3.65 -5.06 11.55
N VAL A 55 -3.33 -3.90 12.12
CA VAL A 55 -2.38 -3.76 13.22
C VAL A 55 -2.81 -4.57 14.44
N LYS A 56 -4.08 -4.44 14.87
CA LYS A 56 -4.64 -5.23 15.98
C LYS A 56 -4.58 -6.74 15.70
N GLU A 57 -4.89 -7.14 14.48
CA GLU A 57 -4.82 -8.54 14.05
C GLU A 57 -3.37 -9.07 14.09
N LEU A 58 -2.39 -8.30 13.60
CA LEU A 58 -0.97 -8.63 13.68
C LEU A 58 -0.50 -8.74 15.13
N GLN A 59 -0.88 -7.79 15.99
CA GLN A 59 -0.57 -7.81 17.41
C GLN A 59 -1.19 -9.03 18.11
N ARG A 60 -2.46 -9.36 17.82
CA ARG A 60 -3.13 -10.56 18.35
C ARG A 60 -2.42 -11.84 17.95
N ARG A 61 -1.79 -11.86 16.77
CA ARG A 61 -0.97 -12.97 16.26
C ARG A 61 0.47 -12.97 16.76
N GLY A 62 0.89 -11.98 17.56
CA GLY A 62 2.28 -11.81 17.97
C GLY A 62 3.24 -11.47 16.82
N MET A 63 2.72 -10.95 15.71
CA MET A 63 3.51 -10.61 14.52
C MET A 63 3.94 -9.15 14.54
N LYS A 64 5.15 -8.90 14.02
CA LYS A 64 5.72 -7.55 13.95
C LYS A 64 5.02 -6.73 12.86
N VAL A 65 4.45 -5.59 13.25
CA VAL A 65 3.78 -4.66 12.33
C VAL A 65 4.87 -3.94 11.52
N PRO A 66 4.85 -4.00 10.18
CA PRO A 66 5.85 -3.29 9.39
C PRO A 66 5.62 -1.78 9.53
N SER A 67 6.61 -1.09 10.06
CA SER A 67 6.64 0.36 10.18
C SER A 67 7.14 0.95 8.86
N ARG A 68 6.23 1.29 7.93
CA ARG A 68 6.58 2.17 6.81
C ARG A 68 5.39 2.97 6.31
N GLY A 69 5.60 4.29 6.29
CA GLY A 69 4.94 5.30 5.47
C GLY A 69 3.51 5.63 5.83
#